data_AF-A0AAN8ZZZ3-F1
#
_entry.id   AF-A0AAN8ZZZ3-F1
#
_cell.length_a   1.000
_cell.length_b   1.000
_cell.length_c   1.000
_cell.angle_alpha   90.00
_cell.angle_beta   90.00
_cell.angle_gamma   90.00
#
_symmetry.space_group_name_H-M   'P 1'
#
loop_
_entity.id
_entity.type
_entity.pdbx_description
1 polymer ?
#
loop_
_entity_poly.entity_id
_entity_poly.type
_entity_poly.pdbx_seq_one_letter_code
_entity_poly.pdbx_strand_id
1 'polypeptide(L)'
;MAVDNRSTSALFKRAEQLRRWTDSETNRQEISNNKKHRKVNFSDGCIFLASCAAGDKQEVLRLLEKGADIDTANVDGLTALHA
;
A
#
# COMPACT_ATOMS: atom_id res chain seq x y z
N MET A 1 -26.30 -14.16 -32.42
CA MET A 1 -25.21 -13.25 -31.98
C MET A 1 -25.71 -12.45 -30.80
N ALA A 2 -25.33 -12.83 -29.57
CA ALA A 2 -25.83 -12.24 -28.32
C ALA A 2 -24.67 -11.90 -27.36
N VAL A 3 -23.52 -11.52 -27.91
CA VAL A 3 -22.27 -11.35 -27.15
C VAL A 3 -21.94 -9.89 -26.82
N ASP A 4 -22.70 -8.92 -27.32
CA ASP A 4 -22.30 -7.51 -27.24
C ASP A 4 -23.09 -6.65 -26.24
N ASN A 5 -24.28 -7.08 -25.81
CA ASN A 5 -25.17 -6.21 -25.01
C ASN A 5 -24.89 -6.23 -23.49
N ARG A 6 -24.23 -7.28 -22.98
CA ARG A 6 -23.81 -7.35 -21.57
C ARG A 6 -22.55 -6.53 -21.30
N SER A 7 -21.64 -6.52 -22.27
CA SER A 7 -20.34 -5.84 -22.23
C SER A 7 -20.51 -4.32 -22.23
N THR A 8 -21.40 -3.80 -23.09
CA THR A 8 -21.78 -2.38 -23.14
C THR A 8 -22.46 -1.94 -21.85
N SER A 9 -23.33 -2.79 -21.27
CA SER A 9 -23.98 -2.52 -19.98
C SER A 9 -22.97 -2.47 -18.82
N ALA A 10 -21.97 -3.35 -18.80
CA ALA A 10 -20.94 -3.36 -17.76
C ALA A 10 -20.03 -2.13 -17.82
N LEU A 11 -19.61 -1.72 -19.03
CA LEU A 11 -18.82 -0.50 -19.24
C LEU A 11 -19.60 0.76 -18.81
N PHE A 12 -20.87 0.85 -19.21
CA PHE A 12 -21.74 1.97 -18.83
C PHE A 12 -21.92 2.06 -17.30
N LYS A 13 -22.21 0.93 -16.65
CA LYS A 13 -22.34 0.87 -15.18
C LYS A 13 -21.05 1.26 -14.47
N ARG A 14 -19.89 0.84 -15.00
CA ARG A 14 -18.59 1.22 -14.44
C ARG A 14 -18.32 2.72 -14.57
N ALA A 15 -18.64 3.30 -15.74
CA ALA A 15 -18.51 4.75 -15.96
C ALA A 15 -19.39 5.54 -14.99
N GLU A 16 -20.63 5.12 -14.79
CA GLU A 16 -21.53 5.77 -13.84
C GLU A 16 -21.04 5.64 -12.38
N GLN A 17 -20.52 4.48 -11.99
CA GLN A 17 -19.95 4.27 -10.66
C GLN A 17 -18.76 5.20 -10.39
N LEU A 18 -17.85 5.35 -11.36
CA LEU A 18 -16.70 6.26 -11.23
C LEU A 18 -17.15 7.72 -11.10
N ARG A 19 -18.18 8.15 -11.85
CA ARG A 19 -18.77 9.50 -11.72
C ARG A 19 -19.35 9.74 -10.33
N ARG A 20 -20.03 8.75 -9.76
CA ARG A 20 -20.55 8.86 -8.38
C ARG A 20 -19.42 8.91 -7.35
N TRP A 21 -18.33 8.20 -7.60
CA TRP A 21 -17.16 8.21 -6.71
C TRP A 21 -16.46 9.57 -6.70
N THR A 22 -16.27 10.23 -7.85
CA THR A 22 -15.58 11.53 -7.92
C THR A 22 -16.26 12.60 -7.07
N ASP A 23 -17.59 12.58 -7.01
CA ASP A 23 -18.39 13.53 -6.23
C ASP A 23 -18.62 13.09 -4.76
N SER A 24 -18.08 11.94 -4.37
CA SER A 24 -18.27 11.38 -3.02
C SER A 24 -17.37 12.04 -1.99
N GLU A 25 -17.78 11.97 -0.72
CA GLU A 25 -16.97 12.42 0.41
C GLU A 25 -15.64 11.68 0.50
N THR A 26 -15.59 10.39 0.13
CA THR A 26 -14.36 9.60 0.16
C THR A 26 -13.30 10.15 -0.79
N ASN A 27 -13.70 10.67 -1.95
CA ASN A 27 -12.76 11.30 -2.90
C ASN A 27 -12.34 12.71 -2.46
N ARG A 28 -13.18 13.39 -1.66
CA ARG A 28 -12.89 14.72 -1.09
C ARG A 28 -12.03 14.69 0.17
N GLN A 29 -11.89 13.53 0.83
CA GLN A 29 -11.07 13.42 2.03
C GLN A 29 -9.59 13.62 1.70
N GLU A 30 -8.97 14.62 2.33
CA GLU A 30 -7.53 14.79 2.30
C GLU A 30 -6.84 13.65 3.04
N ILE A 31 -5.65 13.27 2.57
CA ILE A 31 -4.81 12.29 3.25
C ILE A 31 -4.38 12.90 4.59
N SER A 32 -5.13 12.58 5.63
CA SER A 32 -4.84 13.00 6.98
C SER A 32 -3.60 12.25 7.49
N ASN A 33 -2.47 12.96 7.61
CA ASN A 33 -1.31 12.50 8.38
C ASN A 33 -1.63 12.61 9.88
N ASN A 34 -2.59 11.81 10.33
CA ASN A 34 -3.02 11.83 11.72
C ASN A 34 -1.91 11.24 12.60
N LYS A 35 -1.19 12.10 13.33
CA LYS A 35 -0.11 11.74 14.26
C LYS A 35 -0.60 10.96 15.50
N LYS A 36 -1.86 10.55 15.55
CA LYS A 36 -2.39 9.68 16.61
C LYS A 36 -1.65 8.34 16.56
N HIS A 37 -1.36 7.78 17.73
CA HIS A 37 -0.81 6.43 17.84
C HIS A 37 -1.68 5.45 17.06
N ARG A 38 -1.12 4.88 15.99
CA ARG A 38 -1.78 3.85 15.20
C ARG A 38 -1.99 2.64 16.12
N LYS A 39 -3.23 2.15 16.19
CA LYS A 39 -3.55 0.93 16.93
C LYS A 39 -2.98 -0.33 16.28
N VAL A 40 -2.70 -0.25 14.97
CA VAL A 40 -2.19 -1.35 14.16
C VAL A 40 -0.76 -1.03 13.74
N ASN A 41 0.16 -1.86 14.18
CA ASN A 41 1.59 -1.81 13.85
C ASN A 41 2.04 -3.17 13.32
N PHE A 42 3.10 -3.16 12.52
CA PHE A 42 3.79 -4.35 12.04
C PHE A 42 5.09 -4.55 12.81
N SER A 43 5.68 -5.74 12.74
CA SER A 43 7.00 -5.98 13.33
C SER A 43 8.07 -5.15 12.63
N ASP A 44 9.10 -4.73 13.38
CA ASP A 44 10.17 -3.90 12.84
C ASP A 44 10.87 -4.56 11.64
N GLY A 45 11.02 -5.89 11.65
CA GLY A 45 11.57 -6.65 10.52
C GLY A 45 10.69 -6.63 9.25
N CYS A 46 9.37 -6.70 9.40
CA CYS A 46 8.45 -6.57 8.27
C CYS A 46 8.51 -5.16 7.66
N ILE A 47 8.55 -4.14 8.52
CA ILE A 47 8.65 -2.74 8.08
C ILE A 47 9.99 -2.52 7.39
N PHE A 48 11.09 -3.03 7.95
CA PHE A 48 12.43 -2.90 7.37
C PHE A 48 12.53 -3.49 5.95
N LEU A 49 12.10 -4.74 5.78
CA LEU A 49 12.12 -5.39 4.46
C LEU A 49 11.23 -4.64 3.45
N ALA A 50 10.06 -4.15 3.87
CA ALA A 50 9.18 -3.36 3.03
C ALA A 50 9.80 -2.01 2.63
N SER A 51 10.47 -1.31 3.56
CA SER A 51 11.17 -0.06 3.30
C SER A 51 12.33 -0.25 2.32
N CYS A 52 13.09 -1.34 2.45
CA CYS A 52 14.13 -1.71 1.49
C CYS A 52 13.54 -1.98 0.09
N ALA A 53 12.48 -2.80 0.01
CA ALA A 53 11.82 -3.12 -1.26
C ALA A 53 11.19 -1.88 -1.94
N ALA A 54 10.71 -0.91 -1.17
CA ALA A 54 10.19 0.36 -1.67
C ALA A 54 11.29 1.36 -2.09
N GLY A 55 12.56 1.09 -1.77
CA GLY A 55 13.68 2.01 -1.98
C GLY A 55 13.64 3.24 -1.07
N ASP A 56 12.89 3.21 0.04
CA ASP A 56 12.79 4.33 0.97
C ASP A 56 14.01 4.37 1.90
N LYS A 57 15.09 4.96 1.40
CA LYS A 57 16.36 5.07 2.12
C LYS A 57 16.22 5.81 3.46
N GLN A 58 15.33 6.80 3.56
CA GLN A 58 15.18 7.59 4.78
C GLN A 58 14.60 6.72 5.89
N GLU A 59 13.57 5.95 5.57
CA GLU A 59 12.93 5.06 6.53
C GLU A 59 13.85 3.87 6.89
N VAL A 60 14.60 3.32 5.94
CA VAL A 60 15.61 2.29 6.21
C VAL A 60 16.65 2.79 7.21
N LEU A 61 17.21 3.99 7.00
CA LEU A 61 18.17 4.58 7.93
C LEU A 61 17.56 4.81 9.32
N ARG A 62 16.33 5.34 9.38
CA ARG A 62 15.61 5.56 10.64
C ARG A 62 15.39 4.24 11.41
N LEU A 63 15.11 3.15 10.72
CA LEU A 63 14.92 1.83 11.32
C LEU A 63 16.24 1.24 11.83
N LEU A 64 17.34 1.42 11.08
CA LEU A 64 18.67 1.02 11.52
C LEU A 64 19.13 1.79 12.77
N GLU A 65 18.88 3.11 12.82
CA GLU A 65 19.16 3.92 14.02
C GLU A 65 18.34 3.48 15.25
N LYS A 66 17.13 2.94 15.04
CA LYS A 66 16.29 2.37 16.09
C LYS A 66 16.76 0.96 16.53
N GLY A 67 17.70 0.36 15.82
CA GLY A 67 18.24 -0.98 16.10
C GLY A 67 17.52 -2.12 15.40
N ALA A 68 16.92 -1.87 14.22
CA ALA A 68 16.44 -2.96 13.37
C ALA A 68 17.61 -3.86 12.93
N ASP A 69 17.38 -5.17 12.95
CA ASP A 69 18.37 -6.15 12.48
C ASP A 69 18.47 -6.09 10.95
N ILE A 70 19.65 -5.74 10.45
CA ILE A 70 19.95 -5.64 9.02
C ILE A 70 19.87 -7.00 8.31
N ASP A 71 20.10 -8.08 9.05
CA ASP A 71 20.06 -9.46 8.55
C ASP A 71 18.68 -10.10 8.69
N THR A 72 17.65 -9.29 9.00
CA THR A 72 16.26 -9.74 8.99
C THR A 72 15.93 -10.44 7.67
N ALA A 73 15.41 -11.66 7.78
CA ALA A 73 14.94 -12.45 6.65
C ALA A 73 13.42 -12.59 6.65
N ASN A 74 12.83 -12.77 5.47
CA ASN A 74 11.42 -13.15 5.32
C ASN A 74 11.20 -14.64 5.66
N VAL A 75 9.97 -15.14 5.49
CA VAL A 75 9.61 -16.55 5.73
C VAL A 75 10.39 -17.55 4.86
N ASP A 76 10.93 -17.10 3.73
CA ASP A 76 11.72 -17.89 2.79
C ASP A 76 13.22 -17.83 3.09
N GLY A 77 13.65 -17.04 4.09
CA GLY A 77 15.06 -16.83 4.41
C GLY A 77 15.77 -15.74 3.58
N LEU A 78 15.03 -14.93 2.82
CA LEU A 78 15.59 -13.86 2.00
C LEU A 78 15.75 -12.57 2.81
N THR A 79 16.96 -12.03 2.83
CA THR A 79 17.29 -10.73 3.43
C THR A 79 17.10 -9.58 2.45
N ALA A 80 17.16 -8.34 2.94
CA ALA A 80 17.06 -7.14 2.10
C ALA A 80 18.09 -7.08 0.96
N LEU A 81 19.27 -7.70 1.12
CA LEU A 81 20.33 -7.70 0.11
C LEU A 81 20.04 -8.61 -1.09
N HIS A 82 19.20 -9.64 -0.91
CA HIS A 82 18.88 -10.59 -1.98
C HIS A 82 17.90 -10.01 -3.01
N ALA A 83 17.15 -8.97 -2.63
CA ALA A 83 16.04 -8.40 -3.39
C ALA A 83 16.51 -7.39 -4.46
#